data_AF-A0A3A8L0K4-F1
#
_entry.id   AF-A0A3A8L0K4-F1
#
_cell.length_a   1.000
_cell.length_b   1.000
_cell.length_c   1.000
_cell.angle_alpha   90.00
_cell.angle_beta   90.00
_cell.angle_gamma   90.00
#
_symmetry.space_group_name_H-M   'P 1'
#
loop_
_entity.id
_entity.type
_entity.pdbx_description
1 polymer ?
#
loop_
_entity_poly.entity_id
_entity_poly.type
_entity_poly.pdbx_seq_one_letter_code
_entity_poly.pdbx_strand_id
1 'polypeptide(L)'
;MDGPGRGCGARRGLRTLEPLPTRFRGRESMRLPPCLALWACLVIAQGCRTHPTAPPEATPTGPTATARPLALATPEAIEFEFGRPKATACNCFSPNPSATDGWVCATPHFGAYLLALTWAPNFCPGHPDKGQCEQLDGSFAATHLTIHGLWPQFNDAEAQQQKCEYPAFCGGLCECRSSAAPARCFPDPATIPEDMGKYGPGYVTDNFFLANHEWPKHGSCTGMDSRTYFTSSIEALKSLPGEEGTPAVLRDNIGKGVALEELISAFDARGSIAFRCDERCNLAEVGACFGVGAQGKPTTRIPCPQNVMTSSTNSCVGDPQRPRCPTVKIQAVGPGGGGGGGPGPTCGQPGQGPACTSDDTCRTQGFVRCAKSGCCTTVPKP
;
A
#
# COMPACT_ATOMS: atom_id res chain seq x y z
N MET A 1 -51.10 -51.78 4.66
CA MET A 1 -51.15 -53.09 5.33
C MET A 1 -49.72 -53.50 5.63
N ASP A 2 -49.54 -54.22 6.74
CA ASP A 2 -48.27 -54.68 7.36
C ASP A 2 -47.48 -53.56 8.06
N GLY A 3 -47.15 -53.58 9.36
CA GLY A 3 -47.09 -54.66 10.35
C GLY A 3 -45.70 -54.61 11.03
N PRO A 4 -45.56 -54.26 12.32
CA PRO A 4 -44.26 -54.02 12.96
C PRO A 4 -43.74 -55.24 13.77
N GLY A 5 -42.41 -55.38 13.86
CA GLY A 5 -41.74 -56.46 14.60
C GLY A 5 -40.42 -56.05 15.27
N ARG A 6 -40.48 -55.93 16.60
CA ARG A 6 -39.48 -56.05 17.71
C ARG A 6 -38.15 -56.76 17.34
N GLY A 7 -36.98 -56.53 17.92
CA GLY A 7 -36.53 -55.81 19.12
C GLY A 7 -35.26 -56.49 19.70
N CYS A 8 -34.33 -55.67 20.21
CA CYS A 8 -33.26 -55.90 21.23
C CYS A 8 -32.12 -56.93 21.02
N GLY A 9 -30.88 -56.49 21.29
CA GLY A 9 -29.74 -57.38 21.54
C GLY A 9 -28.36 -56.70 21.59
N ALA A 10 -27.95 -56.23 22.77
CA ALA A 10 -26.75 -55.45 23.11
C ALA A 10 -25.36 -55.99 22.69
N ARG A 11 -24.39 -55.07 22.53
CA ARG A 11 -23.11 -55.04 23.29
C ARG A 11 -22.46 -53.64 23.23
N ARG A 12 -22.44 -52.96 24.39
CA ARG A 12 -21.67 -51.74 24.67
C ARG A 12 -20.24 -52.14 25.05
N GLY A 13 -19.24 -51.46 24.51
CA GLY A 13 -17.87 -51.44 25.03
C GLY A 13 -17.59 -50.07 25.67
N LEU A 14 -17.87 -49.95 26.96
CA LEU A 14 -17.34 -48.88 27.81
C LEU A 14 -15.87 -49.23 28.12
N ARG A 15 -14.94 -48.31 27.91
CA ARG A 15 -13.68 -48.29 28.66
C ARG A 15 -13.67 -47.07 29.57
N THR A 16 -13.57 -47.37 30.85
CA THR A 16 -13.53 -46.48 31.99
C THR A 16 -12.18 -45.78 32.12
N LEU A 17 -12.26 -44.53 32.61
CA LEU A 17 -11.18 -43.69 33.11
C LEU A 17 -10.62 -44.25 34.43
N GLU A 18 -9.31 -44.14 34.64
CA GLU A 18 -8.67 -44.14 35.97
C GLU A 18 -7.69 -42.95 36.06
N PRO A 19 -7.62 -42.22 37.19
CA PRO A 19 -6.67 -41.13 37.41
C PRO A 19 -5.47 -41.50 38.32
N LEU A 20 -4.31 -40.93 37.97
CA LEU A 20 -3.15 -40.45 38.77
C LEU A 20 -2.65 -41.24 40.00
N PRO A 21 -1.31 -41.20 40.18
CA PRO A 21 -0.82 -40.59 41.42
C PRO A 21 0.26 -39.51 41.21
N THR A 22 0.20 -38.52 42.10
CA THR A 22 1.14 -37.42 42.31
C THR A 22 2.18 -37.78 43.38
N ARG A 23 3.47 -37.46 43.14
CA ARG A 23 4.43 -36.83 44.09
C ARG A 23 5.89 -37.05 43.66
N PHE A 24 6.67 -35.97 43.64
CA PHE A 24 7.92 -35.67 44.39
C PHE A 24 8.63 -34.50 43.68
N ARG A 25 8.66 -33.27 44.25
CA ARG A 25 9.80 -32.63 44.97
C ARG A 25 11.15 -32.84 44.25
N GLY A 26 11.98 -31.85 43.91
CA GLY A 26 12.03 -30.41 44.16
C GLY A 26 13.48 -29.93 43.96
N ARG A 27 13.70 -28.71 43.50
CA ARG A 27 14.95 -27.89 43.48
C ARG A 27 14.54 -26.54 42.87
N GLU A 28 15.00 -25.36 43.23
CA GLU A 28 15.89 -24.78 44.23
C GLU A 28 15.44 -23.31 44.31
N SER A 29 15.31 -22.73 45.49
CA SER A 29 15.11 -21.28 45.65
C SER A 29 16.04 -20.83 46.76
N MET A 30 17.14 -20.18 46.37
CA MET A 30 18.04 -19.49 47.27
C MET A 30 17.34 -18.25 47.84
N ARG A 31 17.32 -18.18 49.17
CA ARG A 31 17.03 -16.97 49.96
C ARG A 31 18.34 -16.48 50.58
N LEU A 32 18.49 -15.16 50.67
CA LEU A 32 19.36 -14.42 51.60
C LEU A 32 18.62 -13.11 51.98
N PRO A 33 18.91 -12.47 53.13
CA PRO A 33 17.94 -12.29 54.22
C PRO A 33 17.52 -10.83 54.47
N PRO A 34 16.48 -10.57 55.30
CA PRO A 34 16.18 -9.24 55.82
C PRO A 34 16.64 -9.11 57.28
N CYS A 35 17.32 -8.01 57.61
CA CYS A 35 17.39 -7.49 58.97
C CYS A 35 17.81 -6.01 58.96
N LEU A 36 17.32 -5.29 59.98
CA LEU A 36 17.49 -3.85 60.31
C LEU A 36 16.44 -2.92 59.68
N ALA A 37 15.79 -2.01 60.39
CA ALA A 37 15.38 -1.88 61.78
C ALA A 37 14.49 -0.63 61.79
N LEU A 38 13.37 -0.68 62.52
CA LEU A 38 12.49 0.44 62.80
C LEU A 38 13.23 1.61 63.45
N TRP A 39 12.97 2.84 62.99
CA TRP A 39 12.88 4.02 63.86
C TRP A 39 11.79 4.95 63.33
N ALA A 40 10.77 5.19 64.14
CA ALA A 40 9.74 6.20 63.97
C ALA A 40 9.64 6.99 65.29
N CYS A 41 9.66 8.33 65.20
CA CYS A 41 9.00 9.33 66.07
C CYS A 41 9.52 10.72 65.67
N LEU A 42 8.77 11.51 64.89
CA LEU A 42 7.73 12.47 65.28
C LEU A 42 8.27 13.77 65.92
N VAL A 43 8.36 14.84 65.11
CA VAL A 43 8.19 16.24 65.57
C VAL A 43 7.42 17.00 64.49
N ILE A 44 6.26 17.56 64.89
CA ILE A 44 5.44 18.50 64.12
C ILE A 44 5.81 19.91 64.58
N ALA A 45 6.13 20.82 63.66
CA ALA A 45 5.54 22.18 63.56
C ALA A 45 6.36 23.11 62.63
N GLN A 46 5.73 23.46 61.50
CA GLN A 46 5.64 24.78 60.83
C GLN A 46 6.88 25.70 60.71
N GLY A 47 7.24 26.02 59.46
CA GLY A 47 8.10 27.16 59.14
C GLY A 47 8.46 27.32 57.65
N CYS A 48 7.63 28.08 56.92
CA CYS A 48 7.91 28.89 55.73
C CYS A 48 8.80 28.38 54.55
N ARG A 49 8.10 28.08 53.45
CA ARG A 49 8.24 28.63 52.08
C ARG A 49 9.66 28.98 51.58
N THR A 50 10.17 28.17 50.65
CA THR A 50 10.37 28.48 49.20
C THR A 50 10.93 27.24 48.52
N HIS A 51 10.09 26.46 47.82
CA HIS A 51 10.58 25.44 46.89
C HIS A 51 10.83 26.09 45.53
N PRO A 52 11.96 25.81 44.85
CA PRO A 52 12.14 26.20 43.46
C PRO A 52 11.10 25.46 42.62
N THR A 53 10.30 26.20 41.86
CA THR A 53 9.37 25.64 40.88
C THR A 53 10.15 24.79 39.89
N ALA A 54 9.83 23.48 39.82
CA ALA A 54 10.24 22.65 38.70
C ALA A 54 9.65 23.23 37.40
N PRO A 55 10.36 23.17 36.27
CA PRO A 55 9.78 23.56 34.99
C PRO A 55 8.57 22.67 34.71
N PRO A 56 7.52 23.19 34.03
CA PRO A 56 6.39 22.36 33.65
C PRO A 56 6.88 21.16 32.82
N GLU A 57 6.43 19.97 33.22
CA GLU A 57 6.68 18.72 32.50
C GLU A 57 6.14 18.89 31.06
N ALA A 58 7.01 18.66 30.08
CA ALA A 58 6.63 18.76 28.68
C ALA A 58 5.51 17.78 28.40
N THR A 59 4.36 18.28 27.96
CA THR A 59 3.27 17.48 27.41
C THR A 59 3.86 16.51 26.38
N PRO A 60 3.51 15.21 26.39
CA PRO A 60 3.94 14.33 25.31
C PRO A 60 3.28 14.82 24.04
N THR A 61 4.04 15.54 23.21
CA THR A 61 3.72 15.79 21.82
C THR A 61 3.55 14.44 21.17
N GLY A 62 2.32 14.10 20.81
CA GLY A 62 2.03 12.92 20.00
C GLY A 62 2.89 12.91 18.74
N PRO A 63 3.14 11.73 18.16
CA PRO A 63 3.99 11.60 16.99
C PRO A 63 3.45 12.50 15.87
N THR A 64 4.19 13.57 15.60
CA THR A 64 3.90 14.51 14.53
C THR A 64 4.29 13.82 13.24
N ALA A 65 3.30 13.33 12.51
CA ALA A 65 3.46 12.67 11.23
C ALA A 65 4.06 13.65 10.20
N THR A 66 5.28 13.38 9.75
CA THR A 66 5.91 14.09 8.63
C THR A 66 6.16 13.12 7.48
N ALA A 67 5.13 12.90 6.68
CA ALA A 67 5.29 12.87 5.22
C ALA A 67 4.53 14.05 4.66
N ARG A 68 4.76 14.37 3.37
CA ARG A 68 3.85 15.25 2.64
C ARG A 68 2.41 14.85 2.99
N PRO A 69 1.63 15.74 3.62
CA PRO A 69 0.26 15.41 3.92
C PRO A 69 -0.41 15.08 2.58
N LEU A 70 -1.13 13.96 2.54
CA LEU A 70 -2.15 13.71 1.51
C LEU A 70 -3.02 14.96 1.30
N ALA A 71 -3.18 15.78 2.35
CA ALA A 71 -3.82 17.09 2.38
C ALA A 71 -3.31 18.13 1.36
N LEU A 72 -2.10 17.99 0.81
CA LEU A 72 -1.54 18.93 -0.18
C LEU A 72 -1.67 18.45 -1.63
N ALA A 73 -1.96 17.17 -1.87
CA ALA A 73 -2.18 16.66 -3.20
C ALA A 73 -3.68 16.74 -3.53
N THR A 74 -4.03 17.32 -4.69
CA THR A 74 -5.43 17.32 -5.14
C THR A 74 -5.85 15.89 -5.49
N PRO A 75 -7.12 15.50 -5.29
CA PRO A 75 -7.63 14.20 -5.74
C PRO A 75 -7.32 13.92 -7.21
N GLU A 76 -7.33 14.95 -8.06
CA GLU A 76 -6.99 14.86 -9.48
C GLU A 76 -5.50 14.60 -9.71
N ALA A 77 -4.61 15.21 -8.90
CA ALA A 77 -3.18 14.94 -8.97
C ALA A 77 -2.87 13.51 -8.50
N ILE A 78 -3.56 13.04 -7.46
CA ILE A 78 -3.44 11.65 -6.98
C ILE A 78 -3.99 10.67 -8.04
N GLU A 79 -5.12 10.97 -8.69
CA GLU A 79 -5.69 10.14 -9.75
C GLU A 79 -4.84 10.15 -11.03
N PHE A 80 -4.11 11.23 -11.30
CA PHE A 80 -3.17 11.33 -12.42
C PHE A 80 -1.83 10.63 -12.12
N GLU A 81 -1.38 10.68 -10.86
CA GLU A 81 -0.10 10.11 -10.40
C GLU A 81 -0.21 8.61 -10.12
N PHE A 82 -1.34 8.16 -9.54
CA PHE A 82 -1.57 6.79 -9.05
C PHE A 82 -2.86 6.15 -9.58
N GLY A 83 -3.73 6.91 -10.23
CA GLY A 83 -5.04 6.43 -10.66
C GLY A 83 -5.14 6.03 -12.13
N ARG A 84 -6.38 5.77 -12.54
CA ARG A 84 -6.74 5.50 -13.93
C ARG A 84 -7.53 6.71 -14.44
N PRO A 85 -6.88 7.74 -15.02
CA PRO A 85 -7.50 9.05 -15.29
C PRO A 85 -8.66 9.02 -16.31
N LYS A 86 -8.96 7.87 -16.92
CA LYS A 86 -10.12 7.66 -17.82
C LYS A 86 -11.13 6.64 -17.31
N ALA A 87 -10.87 5.99 -16.17
CA ALA A 87 -11.76 4.98 -15.61
C ALA A 87 -12.76 5.63 -14.64
N THR A 88 -14.04 5.25 -14.76
CA THR A 88 -15.09 5.83 -13.91
C THR A 88 -15.25 5.06 -12.61
N ALA A 89 -14.96 5.68 -11.45
CA ALA A 89 -15.15 5.05 -10.14
C ALA A 89 -16.59 5.22 -9.61
N CYS A 90 -17.19 4.15 -9.11
CA CYS A 90 -18.31 4.23 -8.17
C CYS A 90 -17.78 4.53 -6.76
N ASN A 91 -17.54 5.80 -6.48
CA ASN A 91 -17.14 6.27 -5.16
C ASN A 91 -18.27 6.08 -4.15
N CYS A 92 -17.94 5.68 -2.93
CA CYS A 92 -18.91 5.54 -1.84
C CYS A 92 -20.05 4.59 -2.24
N PHE A 93 -19.69 3.41 -2.74
CA PHE A 93 -20.62 2.50 -3.42
C PHE A 93 -21.93 2.34 -2.65
N SER A 94 -23.03 2.72 -3.29
CA SER A 94 -24.40 2.45 -2.85
C SER A 94 -25.08 1.57 -3.88
N PRO A 95 -25.69 0.43 -3.49
CA PRO A 95 -26.44 -0.42 -4.41
C PRO A 95 -27.69 0.29 -4.95
N ASN A 96 -28.12 1.40 -4.31
CA ASN A 96 -29.22 2.22 -4.79
C ASN A 96 -28.89 3.73 -4.62
N PRO A 97 -28.48 4.44 -5.69
CA PRO A 97 -28.07 5.84 -5.59
C PRO A 97 -29.20 6.82 -5.24
N SER A 98 -30.46 6.36 -5.24
CA SER A 98 -31.63 7.15 -4.83
C SER A 98 -32.09 6.90 -3.39
N ALA A 99 -31.43 6.01 -2.64
CA ALA A 99 -31.75 5.78 -1.23
C ALA A 99 -31.27 6.96 -0.35
N THR A 100 -32.19 7.60 0.37
CA THR A 100 -31.93 8.79 1.21
C THR A 100 -31.53 8.48 2.65
N ASP A 101 -31.53 7.20 3.03
CA ASP A 101 -31.37 6.78 4.42
C ASP A 101 -29.89 6.53 4.75
N GLY A 102 -29.24 7.58 5.26
CA GLY A 102 -28.04 7.50 6.10
C GLY A 102 -26.89 6.64 5.59
N TRP A 103 -26.01 7.24 4.77
CA TRP A 103 -24.64 6.83 4.39
C TRP A 103 -23.99 5.64 5.12
N VAL A 104 -24.48 4.43 4.90
CA VAL A 104 -23.71 3.20 5.12
C VAL A 104 -23.32 2.72 3.73
N CYS A 105 -22.16 3.16 3.24
CA CYS A 105 -21.70 2.68 1.94
C CYS A 105 -21.47 1.16 2.05
N ALA A 106 -21.93 0.43 1.04
CA ALA A 106 -21.87 -1.02 1.05
C ALA A 106 -20.48 -1.49 0.59
N THR A 107 -20.13 -2.73 0.94
CA THR A 107 -19.07 -3.45 0.22
C THR A 107 -19.73 -4.12 -0.98
N PRO A 108 -19.35 -3.76 -2.23
CA PRO A 108 -19.97 -4.32 -3.43
C PRO A 108 -19.52 -5.75 -3.70
N HIS A 109 -20.34 -6.48 -4.45
CA HIS A 109 -19.82 -7.58 -5.27
C HIS A 109 -19.06 -6.99 -6.46
N PHE A 110 -17.94 -7.60 -6.85
CA PHE A 110 -17.18 -7.24 -8.05
C PHE A 110 -16.62 -8.51 -8.69
N GLY A 111 -16.53 -8.52 -10.01
CA GLY A 111 -16.23 -9.74 -10.77
C GLY A 111 -14.75 -10.02 -11.03
N ALA A 112 -13.85 -9.05 -10.83
CA ALA A 112 -12.43 -9.22 -11.13
C ALA A 112 -11.52 -8.38 -10.24
N TYR A 113 -10.26 -8.78 -10.12
CA TYR A 113 -9.18 -7.93 -9.63
C TYR A 113 -8.31 -7.46 -10.79
N LEU A 114 -7.75 -6.27 -10.67
CA LEU A 114 -6.62 -5.79 -11.42
C LEU A 114 -5.47 -5.55 -10.45
N LEU A 115 -4.42 -6.36 -10.53
CA LEU A 115 -3.15 -6.11 -9.87
C LEU A 115 -2.33 -5.15 -10.74
N ALA A 116 -2.10 -3.93 -10.26
CA ALA A 116 -1.29 -2.92 -10.92
C ALA A 116 0.16 -2.99 -10.42
N LEU A 117 1.12 -3.06 -11.33
CA LEU A 117 2.54 -3.26 -11.03
C LEU A 117 3.42 -2.21 -11.71
N THR A 118 4.12 -1.40 -10.93
CA THR A 118 4.97 -0.31 -11.42
C THR A 118 6.33 -0.81 -11.87
N TRP A 119 6.81 -0.29 -13.01
CA TRP A 119 8.22 -0.34 -13.39
C TRP A 119 8.96 0.89 -12.87
N ALA A 120 9.60 0.77 -11.69
CA ALA A 120 10.16 1.91 -10.96
C ALA A 120 11.23 2.71 -11.74
N PRO A 121 12.09 2.12 -12.59
CA PRO A 121 13.03 2.89 -13.40
C PRO A 121 12.40 3.91 -14.35
N ASN A 122 11.14 3.69 -14.76
CA ASN A 122 10.40 4.68 -15.55
C ASN A 122 9.58 5.65 -14.67
N PHE A 123 9.10 5.20 -13.53
CA PHE A 123 8.36 6.04 -12.57
C PHE A 123 9.29 7.08 -11.91
N CYS A 124 10.39 6.63 -11.30
CA CYS A 124 11.18 7.47 -10.41
C CYS A 124 11.82 8.74 -10.99
N PRO A 125 12.21 8.82 -12.28
CA PRO A 125 12.66 10.07 -12.88
C PRO A 125 11.64 11.22 -12.78
N GLY A 126 10.34 10.91 -12.78
CA GLY A 126 9.26 11.89 -12.59
C GLY A 126 8.90 12.17 -11.13
N HIS A 127 9.39 11.34 -10.20
CA HIS A 127 9.05 11.36 -8.77
C HIS A 127 10.30 11.25 -7.86
N PRO A 128 11.35 12.08 -8.09
CA PRO A 128 12.63 11.95 -7.39
C PRO A 128 12.56 12.29 -5.88
N ASP A 129 11.44 12.85 -5.43
CA ASP A 129 11.16 13.24 -4.07
C ASP A 129 10.49 12.14 -3.23
N LYS A 130 10.12 11.01 -3.84
CA LYS A 130 9.55 9.85 -3.12
C LYS A 130 10.66 9.00 -2.51
N GLY A 131 10.50 8.58 -1.26
CA GLY A 131 11.49 7.78 -0.53
C GLY A 131 11.89 6.50 -1.27
N GLN A 132 10.93 5.82 -1.91
CA GLN A 132 11.19 4.64 -2.75
C GLN A 132 12.13 4.91 -3.95
N CYS A 133 12.14 6.15 -4.46
CA CYS A 133 12.96 6.54 -5.60
C CYS A 133 14.37 6.98 -5.20
N GLU A 134 14.54 7.49 -3.99
CA GLU A 134 15.87 7.81 -3.43
C GLU A 134 16.73 6.55 -3.24
N GLN A 135 16.09 5.42 -2.97
CA GLN A 135 16.73 4.13 -2.69
C GLN A 135 16.61 3.17 -3.87
N LEU A 136 16.31 3.68 -5.08
CA LEU A 136 16.03 2.82 -6.23
C LEU A 136 17.27 2.02 -6.64
N ASP A 137 18.45 2.64 -6.70
CA ASP A 137 19.67 1.97 -7.14
C ASP A 137 20.05 0.80 -6.21
N GLY A 138 20.35 -0.36 -6.79
CA GLY A 138 20.62 -1.60 -6.06
C GLY A 138 19.43 -2.25 -5.35
N SER A 139 18.22 -1.66 -5.40
CA SER A 139 17.01 -2.25 -4.80
C SER A 139 16.36 -3.33 -5.68
N PHE A 140 15.41 -4.07 -5.10
CA PHE A 140 14.53 -4.97 -5.85
C PHE A 140 13.79 -4.23 -6.99
N ALA A 141 13.26 -3.04 -6.70
CA ALA A 141 12.51 -2.22 -7.65
C ALA A 141 13.33 -1.73 -8.86
N ALA A 142 14.66 -1.72 -8.78
CA ALA A 142 15.52 -1.37 -9.91
C ALA A 142 15.39 -2.33 -11.10
N THR A 143 15.00 -3.58 -10.83
CA THR A 143 15.05 -4.69 -11.79
C THR A 143 13.76 -5.52 -11.82
N HIS A 144 12.83 -5.28 -10.90
CA HIS A 144 11.59 -6.03 -10.76
C HIS A 144 10.36 -5.12 -10.78
N LEU A 145 9.25 -5.71 -11.19
CA LEU A 145 7.93 -5.12 -11.01
C LEU A 145 7.62 -5.04 -9.51
N THR A 146 7.04 -3.91 -9.09
CA THR A 146 6.61 -3.67 -7.72
C THR A 146 5.14 -3.34 -7.65
N ILE A 147 4.48 -3.68 -6.55
CA ILE A 147 3.06 -3.49 -6.33
C ILE A 147 2.75 -2.01 -6.27
N HIS A 148 1.92 -1.57 -7.20
CA HIS A 148 1.19 -0.32 -7.09
C HIS A 148 -0.06 -0.56 -6.25
N GLY A 149 -0.92 -1.50 -6.66
CA GLY A 149 -2.13 -1.83 -5.92
C GLY A 149 -2.89 -3.04 -6.44
N LEU A 150 -3.81 -3.53 -5.61
CA LEU A 150 -4.74 -4.62 -5.96
C LEU A 150 -6.15 -4.04 -5.99
N TRP A 151 -6.70 -3.85 -7.18
CA TRP A 151 -7.90 -3.05 -7.39
C TRP A 151 -9.09 -3.92 -7.77
N PRO A 152 -10.16 -3.96 -6.97
CA PRO A 152 -11.45 -4.50 -7.40
C PRO A 152 -11.92 -3.86 -8.71
N GLN A 153 -12.44 -4.67 -9.62
CA GLN A 153 -12.98 -4.28 -10.92
C GLN A 153 -14.34 -4.90 -11.11
N PHE A 154 -15.28 -4.13 -11.66
CA PHE A 154 -16.49 -4.72 -12.22
C PHE A 154 -16.14 -5.48 -13.50
N ASN A 155 -16.77 -6.64 -13.70
CA ASN A 155 -16.80 -7.26 -15.02
C ASN A 155 -17.65 -6.42 -15.98
N ASP A 156 -17.65 -6.76 -17.28
CA ASP A 156 -18.31 -5.93 -18.29
C ASP A 156 -19.83 -5.74 -18.04
N ALA A 157 -20.51 -6.80 -17.60
CA ALA A 157 -21.95 -6.75 -17.31
C ALA A 157 -22.24 -5.89 -16.06
N GLU A 158 -21.45 -6.06 -15.00
CA GLU A 158 -21.53 -5.25 -13.79
C GLU A 158 -21.23 -3.78 -14.11
N ALA A 159 -20.19 -3.49 -14.90
CA ALA A 159 -19.82 -2.12 -15.25
C ALA A 159 -20.93 -1.41 -16.03
N GLN A 160 -21.58 -2.12 -16.96
CA GLN A 160 -22.73 -1.61 -17.69
C GLN A 160 -23.92 -1.33 -16.75
N GLN A 161 -24.18 -2.23 -15.80
CA GLN A 161 -25.26 -2.08 -14.84
C GLN A 161 -25.02 -0.90 -13.88
N GLN A 162 -23.82 -0.80 -13.32
CA GLN A 162 -23.44 0.21 -12.34
C GLN A 162 -23.17 1.58 -12.99
N LYS A 163 -22.95 1.63 -14.31
CA LYS A 163 -22.53 2.83 -15.06
C LYS A 163 -21.23 3.43 -14.52
N CYS A 164 -20.36 2.57 -14.05
CA CYS A 164 -19.00 2.86 -13.58
C CYS A 164 -18.18 1.57 -13.72
N GLU A 165 -16.87 1.68 -13.68
CA GLU A 165 -15.95 0.59 -14.04
C GLU A 165 -15.41 -0.15 -12.84
N TYR A 166 -15.34 0.50 -11.68
CA TYR A 166 -14.84 -0.11 -10.45
C TYR A 166 -15.41 0.57 -9.21
N PRO A 167 -15.54 -0.16 -8.10
CA PRO A 167 -15.92 0.44 -6.84
C PRO A 167 -14.72 1.12 -6.16
N ALA A 168 -14.97 2.22 -5.46
CA ALA A 168 -13.95 2.94 -4.69
C ALA A 168 -14.50 3.51 -3.38
N PHE A 169 -13.66 3.61 -2.36
CA PHE A 169 -14.02 4.17 -1.05
C PHE A 169 -15.29 3.52 -0.46
N CYS A 170 -15.29 2.18 -0.40
CA CYS A 170 -16.43 1.39 0.03
C CYS A 170 -16.53 1.27 1.55
N GLY A 171 -17.65 0.73 2.02
CA GLY A 171 -17.88 0.56 3.46
C GLY A 171 -17.93 1.91 4.20
N GLY A 172 -17.54 1.93 5.47
CA GLY A 172 -17.50 3.16 6.26
C GLY A 172 -16.45 4.20 5.84
N LEU A 173 -15.77 4.04 4.68
CA LEU A 173 -14.60 4.85 4.29
C LEU A 173 -14.88 5.87 3.18
N CYS A 174 -16.15 6.20 2.90
CA CYS A 174 -16.50 7.22 1.91
C CYS A 174 -15.86 8.60 2.20
N GLU A 175 -15.80 8.99 3.46
CA GLU A 175 -15.17 10.25 3.91
C GLU A 175 -13.65 10.31 3.63
N CYS A 176 -13.03 9.18 3.35
CA CYS A 176 -11.59 9.04 3.12
C CYS A 176 -11.15 9.46 1.71
N ARG A 177 -12.09 9.84 0.84
CA ARG A 177 -11.78 10.42 -0.48
C ARG A 177 -11.12 11.80 -0.39
N SER A 178 -11.37 12.51 0.69
CA SER A 178 -10.85 13.85 0.92
C SER A 178 -9.35 13.84 1.22
N SER A 179 -8.64 14.87 0.77
CA SER A 179 -7.26 15.12 1.17
C SER A 179 -7.13 15.39 2.69
N ALA A 180 -8.22 15.78 3.35
CA ALA A 180 -8.34 15.92 4.80
C ALA A 180 -8.90 14.65 5.49
N ALA A 181 -8.67 13.47 4.91
CA ALA A 181 -9.12 12.19 5.48
C ALA A 181 -8.66 12.03 6.95
N PRO A 182 -9.55 11.69 7.88
CA PRO A 182 -9.19 11.46 9.28
C PRO A 182 -8.30 10.23 9.42
N ALA A 183 -7.48 10.18 10.48
CA ALA A 183 -6.53 9.08 10.71
C ALA A 183 -7.16 7.67 10.71
N ARG A 184 -8.45 7.55 11.07
CA ARG A 184 -9.21 6.29 11.03
C ARG A 184 -9.40 5.70 9.62
N CYS A 185 -9.16 6.49 8.57
CA CYS A 185 -9.19 6.05 7.19
C CYS A 185 -7.98 5.19 6.79
N PHE A 186 -6.89 5.33 7.54
CA PHE A 186 -5.62 4.73 7.20
C PHE A 186 -5.50 3.35 7.85
N PRO A 187 -4.86 2.38 7.16
CA PRO A 187 -4.63 1.07 7.75
C PRO A 187 -3.69 1.21 8.95
N ASP A 188 -3.86 0.34 9.95
CA ASP A 188 -2.85 0.19 10.99
C ASP A 188 -1.54 -0.28 10.32
N PRO A 189 -0.42 0.48 10.44
CA PRO A 189 0.86 0.08 9.85
C PRO A 189 1.31 -1.34 10.22
N ALA A 190 0.94 -1.83 11.42
CA ALA A 190 1.26 -3.19 11.85
C ALA A 190 0.60 -4.27 10.97
N THR A 191 -0.46 -3.92 10.23
CA THR A 191 -1.16 -4.84 9.32
C THR A 191 -0.46 -4.99 7.97
N ILE A 192 0.46 -4.09 7.62
CA ILE A 192 1.27 -4.16 6.40
C ILE A 192 2.37 -5.21 6.62
N PRO A 193 2.46 -6.27 5.80
CA PRO A 193 3.54 -7.26 5.91
C PRO A 193 4.92 -6.62 5.69
N GLU A 194 5.94 -7.09 6.42
CA GLU A 194 7.32 -6.60 6.27
C GLU A 194 7.83 -6.72 4.82
N ASP A 195 7.53 -7.85 4.18
CA ASP A 195 7.82 -8.13 2.77
C ASP A 195 7.31 -7.04 1.81
N MET A 196 6.29 -6.26 2.19
CA MET A 196 5.81 -5.14 1.38
C MET A 196 6.91 -4.09 1.16
N GLY A 197 7.88 -3.94 2.07
CA GLY A 197 9.03 -3.07 1.84
C GLY A 197 9.88 -3.47 0.63
N LYS A 198 9.93 -4.76 0.29
CA LYS A 198 10.57 -5.28 -0.92
C LYS A 198 9.63 -5.16 -2.13
N TYR A 199 8.40 -5.65 -1.99
CA TYR A 199 7.49 -5.84 -3.13
C TYR A 199 6.69 -4.60 -3.52
N GLY A 200 6.52 -3.63 -2.62
CA GLY A 200 5.79 -2.39 -2.83
C GLY A 200 6.35 -1.29 -1.91
N PRO A 201 7.58 -0.80 -2.12
CA PRO A 201 8.27 0.09 -1.19
C PRO A 201 7.49 1.39 -0.89
N GLY A 202 6.65 1.87 -1.81
CA GLY A 202 5.77 3.02 -1.59
C GLY A 202 4.76 2.84 -0.45
N TYR A 203 4.42 1.61 -0.07
CA TYR A 203 3.50 1.31 1.04
C TYR A 203 4.11 1.57 2.40
N VAL A 204 5.44 1.57 2.52
CA VAL A 204 6.15 1.72 3.80
C VAL A 204 7.06 2.96 3.84
N THR A 205 7.44 3.47 2.68
CA THR A 205 8.14 4.76 2.57
C THR A 205 7.17 5.93 2.67
N ASP A 206 7.70 7.13 2.83
CA ASP A 206 6.92 8.38 2.86
C ASP A 206 5.74 8.34 3.86
N ASN A 207 5.99 7.81 5.07
CA ASN A 207 4.98 7.63 6.13
C ASN A 207 3.72 6.87 5.64
N PHE A 208 3.95 5.73 5.01
CA PHE A 208 2.90 4.84 4.51
C PHE A 208 2.00 5.49 3.45
N PHE A 209 2.51 6.44 2.67
CA PHE A 209 1.71 7.24 1.74
C PHE A 209 0.86 6.37 0.80
N LEU A 210 1.47 5.36 0.16
CA LEU A 210 0.74 4.52 -0.77
C LEU A 210 -0.27 3.62 -0.05
N ALA A 211 0.06 3.10 1.14
CA ALA A 211 -0.90 2.31 1.93
C ALA A 211 -2.11 3.15 2.34
N ASN A 212 -1.89 4.41 2.73
CA ASN A 212 -2.91 5.38 3.10
C ASN A 212 -3.80 5.80 1.91
N HIS A 213 -3.35 5.56 0.68
CA HIS A 213 -4.13 5.76 -0.53
C HIS A 213 -4.89 4.48 -0.94
N GLU A 214 -4.15 3.40 -1.12
CA GLU A 214 -4.61 2.15 -1.74
C GLU A 214 -5.62 1.41 -0.85
N TRP A 215 -5.43 1.43 0.47
CA TRP A 215 -6.36 0.79 1.38
C TRP A 215 -7.77 1.41 1.36
N PRO A 216 -7.95 2.70 1.74
CA PRO A 216 -9.29 3.26 1.79
C PRO A 216 -9.96 3.31 0.42
N LYS A 217 -9.20 3.50 -0.67
CA LYS A 217 -9.75 3.56 -2.03
C LYS A 217 -10.13 2.19 -2.58
N HIS A 218 -9.27 1.19 -2.44
CA HIS A 218 -9.44 -0.10 -3.13
C HIS A 218 -9.62 -1.27 -2.17
N GLY A 219 -8.77 -1.38 -1.14
CA GLY A 219 -8.85 -2.46 -0.16
C GLY A 219 -10.18 -2.52 0.60
N SER A 220 -10.76 -1.35 0.89
CA SER A 220 -12.07 -1.20 1.54
C SER A 220 -13.23 -1.86 0.79
N CYS A 221 -13.08 -2.07 -0.51
CA CYS A 221 -14.11 -2.66 -1.38
C CYS A 221 -14.04 -4.19 -1.46
N THR A 222 -13.04 -4.81 -0.81
CA THR A 222 -12.79 -6.27 -0.95
C THR A 222 -13.54 -7.13 0.05
N GLY A 223 -14.00 -6.55 1.17
CA GLY A 223 -14.53 -7.28 2.32
C GLY A 223 -13.46 -7.98 3.18
N MET A 224 -12.18 -7.85 2.83
CA MET A 224 -11.06 -8.33 3.63
C MET A 224 -10.69 -7.33 4.73
N ASP A 225 -9.99 -7.79 5.77
CA ASP A 225 -9.19 -6.90 6.62
C ASP A 225 -7.89 -6.45 5.90
N SER A 226 -7.26 -5.39 6.39
CA SER A 226 -6.09 -4.79 5.75
C SER A 226 -4.89 -5.73 5.66
N ARG A 227 -4.64 -6.57 6.68
CA ARG A 227 -3.55 -7.55 6.65
C ARG A 227 -3.78 -8.56 5.54
N THR A 228 -4.99 -9.10 5.47
CA THR A 228 -5.38 -10.09 4.44
C THR A 228 -5.29 -9.48 3.04
N TYR A 229 -5.72 -8.22 2.87
CA TYR A 229 -5.60 -7.50 1.60
C TYR A 229 -4.13 -7.35 1.15
N PHE A 230 -3.25 -6.79 1.99
CA PHE A 230 -1.85 -6.58 1.61
C PHE A 230 -1.10 -7.90 1.37
N THR A 231 -1.39 -8.93 2.17
CA THR A 231 -0.84 -10.27 1.96
C THR A 231 -1.29 -10.84 0.61
N SER A 232 -2.58 -10.69 0.29
CA SER A 232 -3.14 -11.15 -0.99
C SER A 232 -2.52 -10.41 -2.20
N SER A 233 -2.17 -9.14 -2.06
CA SER A 233 -1.45 -8.38 -3.10
C SER A 233 -0.07 -8.97 -3.39
N ILE A 234 0.68 -9.34 -2.34
CA ILE A 234 2.00 -9.99 -2.47
C ILE A 234 1.85 -11.39 -3.07
N GLU A 235 0.89 -12.18 -2.62
CA GLU A 235 0.60 -13.51 -3.17
C GLU A 235 0.24 -13.44 -4.65
N ALA A 236 -0.59 -12.47 -5.05
CA ALA A 236 -0.98 -12.25 -6.44
C ALA A 236 0.25 -11.90 -7.31
N LEU A 237 1.14 -10.99 -6.87
CA LEU A 237 2.39 -10.69 -7.57
C LEU A 237 3.23 -11.96 -7.76
N LYS A 238 3.46 -12.71 -6.68
CA LYS A 238 4.32 -13.90 -6.69
C LYS A 238 3.75 -15.06 -7.50
N SER A 239 2.45 -15.03 -7.81
CA SER A 239 1.80 -15.99 -8.71
C SER A 239 2.07 -15.74 -10.20
N LEU A 240 2.60 -14.56 -10.56
CA LEU A 240 2.94 -14.23 -11.94
C LEU A 240 4.24 -14.93 -12.38
N PRO A 241 4.45 -15.14 -13.69
CA PRO A 241 5.63 -15.85 -14.18
C PRO A 241 6.93 -15.08 -13.94
N GLY A 242 8.04 -15.82 -13.87
CA GLY A 242 9.37 -15.27 -13.68
C GLY A 242 9.76 -15.15 -12.19
N GLU A 243 10.86 -14.45 -11.95
CA GLU A 243 11.37 -14.28 -10.58
C GLU A 243 10.49 -13.28 -9.84
N GLU A 244 9.80 -13.75 -8.80
CA GLU A 244 8.96 -12.91 -7.93
C GLU A 244 7.91 -12.11 -8.70
N GLY A 245 7.36 -12.70 -9.76
CA GLY A 245 6.36 -12.09 -10.63
C GLY A 245 6.90 -11.18 -11.74
N THR A 246 8.22 -11.14 -11.94
CA THR A 246 8.87 -10.42 -13.04
C THR A 246 9.45 -11.40 -14.07
N PRO A 247 8.88 -11.50 -15.29
CA PRO A 247 9.44 -12.32 -16.35
C PRO A 247 10.85 -11.92 -16.75
N ALA A 248 11.69 -12.92 -17.09
CA ALA A 248 13.08 -12.72 -17.48
C ALA A 248 13.25 -11.74 -18.65
N VAL A 249 12.30 -11.72 -19.61
CA VAL A 249 12.32 -10.78 -20.74
C VAL A 249 12.41 -9.32 -20.30
N LEU A 250 11.82 -8.93 -19.16
CA LEU A 250 11.94 -7.57 -18.65
C LEU A 250 13.36 -7.33 -18.12
N ARG A 251 13.86 -8.25 -17.31
CA ARG A 251 15.17 -8.14 -16.65
C ARG A 251 16.35 -8.20 -17.62
N ASP A 252 16.30 -9.10 -18.59
CA ASP A 252 17.40 -9.33 -19.55
C ASP A 252 17.49 -8.21 -20.61
N ASN A 253 16.44 -7.40 -20.71
CA ASN A 253 16.33 -6.29 -21.65
C ASN A 253 16.28 -4.92 -20.98
N ILE A 254 16.68 -4.81 -19.71
CA ILE A 254 16.88 -3.51 -19.07
C ILE A 254 17.82 -2.63 -19.91
N GLY A 255 17.39 -1.40 -20.22
CA GLY A 255 18.07 -0.46 -21.10
C GLY A 255 17.83 -0.67 -22.60
N LYS A 256 17.01 -1.66 -22.99
CA LYS A 256 16.75 -2.04 -24.40
C LYS A 256 15.26 -1.93 -24.74
N GLY A 257 14.96 -2.15 -26.02
CA GLY A 257 13.59 -2.31 -26.52
C GLY A 257 13.23 -3.78 -26.71
N VAL A 258 12.01 -4.15 -26.37
CA VAL A 258 11.43 -5.50 -26.53
C VAL A 258 10.18 -5.42 -27.40
N ALA A 259 9.95 -6.41 -28.25
CA ALA A 259 8.70 -6.48 -29.01
C ALA A 259 7.52 -6.66 -28.06
N LEU A 260 6.42 -5.92 -28.26
CA LEU A 260 5.24 -6.02 -27.40
C LEU A 260 4.68 -7.46 -27.33
N GLU A 261 4.71 -8.18 -28.46
CA GLU A 261 4.25 -9.58 -28.51
C GLU A 261 5.11 -10.52 -27.65
N GLU A 262 6.41 -10.26 -27.56
CA GLU A 262 7.32 -11.01 -26.70
C GLU A 262 7.00 -10.76 -25.22
N LEU A 263 6.70 -9.51 -24.85
CA LEU A 263 6.22 -9.18 -23.51
C LEU A 263 4.91 -9.88 -23.18
N ILE A 264 3.92 -9.84 -24.09
CA ILE A 264 2.63 -10.53 -23.91
C ILE A 264 2.83 -12.02 -23.72
N SER A 265 3.70 -12.64 -24.54
CA SER A 265 3.98 -14.07 -24.48
C SER A 265 4.68 -14.47 -23.18
N ALA A 266 5.54 -13.62 -22.62
CA ALA A 266 6.29 -13.91 -21.40
C ALA A 266 5.44 -14.03 -20.13
N PHE A 267 4.22 -13.47 -20.13
CA PHE A 267 3.27 -13.65 -19.03
C PHE A 267 2.31 -14.84 -19.24
N ASP A 268 2.44 -15.57 -20.35
CA ASP A 268 1.72 -16.82 -20.66
C ASP A 268 0.20 -16.76 -20.41
N ALA A 269 -0.45 -15.64 -20.75
CA ALA A 269 -1.89 -15.49 -20.62
C ALA A 269 -2.43 -14.29 -21.41
N ARG A 270 -2.54 -14.46 -22.74
CA ARG A 270 -3.13 -13.47 -23.64
C ARG A 270 -4.51 -13.02 -23.13
N GLY A 271 -4.71 -11.71 -23.08
CA GLY A 271 -5.96 -11.11 -22.62
C GLY A 271 -6.09 -10.96 -21.10
N SER A 272 -5.23 -11.55 -20.27
CA SER A 272 -5.23 -11.36 -18.81
C SER A 272 -4.24 -10.31 -18.30
N ILE A 273 -3.45 -9.74 -19.21
CA ILE A 273 -2.40 -8.76 -18.93
C ILE A 273 -2.64 -7.51 -19.75
N ALA A 274 -2.52 -6.35 -19.12
CA ALA A 274 -2.53 -5.03 -19.74
C ALA A 274 -1.14 -4.39 -19.57
N PHE A 275 -0.65 -3.72 -20.60
CA PHE A 275 0.62 -2.99 -20.54
C PHE A 275 0.38 -1.50 -20.69
N ARG A 276 0.83 -0.71 -19.72
CA ARG A 276 0.80 0.76 -19.78
C ARG A 276 2.17 1.28 -20.17
N CYS A 277 2.18 2.09 -21.23
CA CYS A 277 3.39 2.75 -21.73
C CYS A 277 3.21 4.26 -21.63
N ASP A 278 4.29 4.99 -21.38
CA ASP A 278 4.29 6.44 -21.56
C ASP A 278 4.23 6.84 -23.05
N GLU A 279 4.24 8.15 -23.33
CA GLU A 279 4.23 8.68 -24.70
C GLU A 279 5.46 8.29 -25.53
N ARG A 280 6.58 7.96 -24.88
CA ARG A 280 7.86 7.57 -25.50
C ARG A 280 8.01 6.05 -25.65
N CYS A 281 6.95 5.30 -25.36
CA CYS A 281 6.90 3.84 -25.34
C CYS A 281 7.83 3.21 -24.30
N ASN A 282 8.07 3.90 -23.18
CA ASN A 282 8.69 3.28 -22.00
C ASN A 282 7.62 2.51 -21.21
N LEU A 283 7.97 1.31 -20.73
CA LEU A 283 7.11 0.57 -19.82
C LEU A 283 6.91 1.36 -18.54
N ALA A 284 5.66 1.65 -18.18
CA ALA A 284 5.30 2.35 -16.96
C ALA A 284 4.66 1.41 -15.93
N GLU A 285 3.73 0.56 -16.37
CA GLU A 285 3.01 -0.35 -15.50
C GLU A 285 2.57 -1.62 -16.25
N VAL A 286 2.47 -2.72 -15.52
CA VAL A 286 1.84 -3.97 -15.96
C VAL A 286 0.62 -4.22 -15.09
N GLY A 287 -0.54 -4.42 -15.71
CA GLY A 287 -1.77 -4.83 -15.05
C GLY A 287 -2.03 -6.33 -15.25
N ALA A 288 -2.35 -7.08 -14.20
CA ALA A 288 -2.74 -8.49 -14.30
C ALA A 288 -4.12 -8.73 -13.70
N CYS A 289 -5.01 -9.40 -14.44
CA CYS A 289 -6.38 -9.63 -13.99
C CYS A 289 -6.57 -11.00 -13.35
N PHE A 290 -7.26 -11.04 -12.22
CA PHE A 290 -7.55 -12.25 -11.44
C PHE A 290 -9.05 -12.39 -11.16
N GLY A 291 -9.51 -13.63 -11.04
CA GLY A 291 -10.86 -13.90 -10.54
C GLY A 291 -10.98 -13.62 -9.04
N VAL A 292 -12.22 -13.55 -8.55
CA VAL A 292 -12.53 -13.32 -7.12
C VAL A 292 -13.01 -14.63 -6.50
N GLY A 293 -12.39 -15.04 -5.40
CA GLY A 293 -12.64 -16.28 -4.70
C GLY A 293 -13.34 -16.10 -3.36
N ALA A 294 -13.31 -17.18 -2.58
CA ALA A 294 -13.82 -17.17 -1.21
C ALA A 294 -13.16 -16.06 -0.38
N GLN A 295 -13.94 -15.43 0.51
CA GLN A 295 -13.49 -14.34 1.38
C GLN A 295 -12.96 -13.12 0.59
N GLY A 296 -13.32 -12.98 -0.69
CA GLY A 296 -12.88 -11.88 -1.54
C GLY A 296 -11.43 -11.98 -2.01
N LYS A 297 -10.73 -13.11 -1.85
CA LYS A 297 -9.32 -13.22 -2.26
C LYS A 297 -9.16 -13.36 -3.79
N PRO A 298 -8.05 -12.87 -4.39
CA PRO A 298 -7.71 -13.19 -5.78
C PRO A 298 -7.56 -14.71 -5.99
N THR A 299 -7.95 -15.20 -7.17
CA THR A 299 -7.80 -16.62 -7.55
C THR A 299 -6.87 -16.76 -8.75
N THR A 300 -7.22 -17.57 -9.75
CA THR A 300 -6.42 -17.72 -10.97
C THR A 300 -6.53 -16.48 -11.86
N ARG A 301 -5.54 -16.27 -12.73
CA ARG A 301 -5.65 -15.24 -13.77
C ARG A 301 -6.86 -15.49 -14.67
N ILE A 302 -7.54 -14.42 -15.06
CA ILE A 302 -8.69 -14.44 -15.98
C ILE A 302 -8.47 -13.41 -17.09
N PRO A 303 -9.17 -13.52 -18.24
CA PRO A 303 -9.21 -12.41 -19.19
C PRO A 303 -9.66 -11.12 -18.49
N CYS A 304 -8.92 -10.03 -18.72
CA CYS A 304 -9.24 -8.72 -18.22
C CYS A 304 -10.56 -8.23 -18.81
N PRO A 305 -11.44 -7.59 -18.02
CA PRO A 305 -12.65 -6.99 -18.57
C PRO A 305 -12.32 -5.83 -19.53
N GLN A 306 -13.25 -5.49 -20.42
CA GLN A 306 -13.03 -4.51 -21.49
C GLN A 306 -12.73 -3.11 -20.96
N ASN A 307 -13.30 -2.73 -19.81
CA ASN A 307 -12.97 -1.46 -19.15
C ASN A 307 -11.47 -1.37 -18.76
N VAL A 308 -10.79 -2.48 -18.49
CA VAL A 308 -9.34 -2.50 -18.30
C VAL A 308 -8.64 -2.42 -19.65
N MET A 309 -9.02 -3.30 -20.58
CA MET A 309 -8.31 -3.50 -21.86
C MET A 309 -8.43 -2.35 -22.86
N THR A 310 -9.48 -1.54 -22.76
CA THR A 310 -9.72 -0.37 -23.62
C THR A 310 -9.35 0.96 -22.96
N SER A 311 -8.92 0.94 -21.68
CA SER A 311 -8.50 2.14 -20.95
C SER A 311 -7.02 2.48 -21.13
N SER A 312 -6.59 3.58 -20.51
CA SER A 312 -5.17 3.96 -20.43
C SER A 312 -4.27 2.93 -19.72
N THR A 313 -4.85 1.98 -18.99
CA THR A 313 -4.16 0.86 -18.34
C THR A 313 -3.47 -0.05 -19.37
N ASN A 314 -4.02 -0.14 -20.59
CA ASN A 314 -3.47 -0.97 -21.66
C ASN A 314 -2.84 -0.14 -22.80
N SER A 315 -2.29 1.02 -22.47
CA SER A 315 -1.85 2.01 -23.47
C SER A 315 -0.61 1.63 -24.28
N CYS A 316 0.13 0.55 -24.01
CA CYS A 316 1.12 0.05 -24.97
C CYS A 316 0.41 -0.54 -26.20
N VAL A 317 -0.75 -1.16 -25.97
CA VAL A 317 -1.65 -1.67 -27.00
C VAL A 317 -2.44 -0.48 -27.56
N GLY A 318 -2.48 -0.40 -28.88
CA GLY A 318 -3.20 0.64 -29.61
C GLY A 318 -4.50 0.07 -30.15
N ASP A 319 -4.71 0.25 -31.45
CA ASP A 319 -5.74 -0.52 -32.17
C ASP A 319 -5.40 -2.02 -32.10
N PRO A 320 -6.39 -2.93 -31.99
CA PRO A 320 -6.16 -4.38 -31.95
C PRO A 320 -5.30 -4.94 -33.09
N GLN A 321 -5.25 -4.25 -34.25
CA GLN A 321 -4.41 -4.62 -35.38
C GLN A 321 -3.11 -3.81 -35.49
N ARG A 322 -2.99 -2.71 -34.75
CA ARG A 322 -1.82 -1.81 -34.79
C ARG A 322 -1.48 -1.32 -33.39
N PRO A 323 -0.53 -1.97 -32.69
CA PRO A 323 -0.14 -1.54 -31.35
C PRO A 323 0.45 -0.13 -31.39
N ARG A 324 0.20 0.66 -30.34
CA ARG A 324 0.77 2.01 -30.23
C ARG A 324 2.29 1.94 -30.06
N CYS A 325 2.74 0.98 -29.26
CA CYS A 325 4.15 0.72 -28.98
C CYS A 325 4.53 -0.69 -29.45
N PRO A 326 4.84 -0.90 -30.74
CA PRO A 326 5.27 -2.21 -31.24
C PRO A 326 6.58 -2.67 -30.59
N THR A 327 7.43 -1.72 -30.21
CA THR A 327 8.62 -1.93 -29.38
C THR A 327 8.49 -1.12 -28.10
N VAL A 328 8.54 -1.81 -26.97
CA VAL A 328 8.46 -1.22 -25.62
C VAL A 328 9.85 -1.13 -25.03
N LYS A 329 10.22 0.04 -24.52
CA LYS A 329 11.53 0.28 -23.90
C LYS A 329 11.46 -0.06 -22.41
N ILE A 330 12.37 -0.91 -21.96
CA ILE A 330 12.50 -1.27 -20.55
C ILE A 330 13.57 -0.35 -19.96
N GLN A 331 13.14 0.67 -19.22
CA GLN A 331 14.06 1.66 -18.68
C GLN A 331 15.02 1.04 -17.67
N ALA A 332 16.29 1.41 -17.74
CA ALA A 332 17.26 1.16 -16.68
C ALA A 332 17.19 2.27 -15.64
N VAL A 333 17.70 2.01 -14.43
CA VAL A 333 17.96 3.08 -13.47
C VAL A 333 18.92 4.07 -14.14
N GLY A 334 18.47 5.31 -14.35
CA GLY A 334 19.27 6.34 -15.00
C GLY A 334 20.50 6.69 -14.16
N PRO A 335 21.58 7.24 -14.77
CA PRO A 335 22.83 7.61 -14.09
C PRO A 335 22.71 8.80 -13.09
N GLY A 336 21.55 8.99 -12.44
CA GLY A 336 21.28 10.10 -11.53
C GLY A 336 20.36 9.75 -10.34
N GLY A 337 20.22 8.48 -9.99
CA GLY A 337 19.47 8.06 -8.79
C GLY A 337 20.20 8.32 -7.47
N GLY A 338 21.49 8.64 -7.51
CA GLY A 338 22.30 8.99 -6.33
C GLY A 338 22.48 10.51 -6.20
N GLY A 339 21.78 11.10 -5.23
CA GLY A 339 21.93 12.45 -4.66
C GLY A 339 22.85 13.48 -5.34
N GLY A 340 22.25 14.56 -5.85
CA GLY A 340 22.99 15.80 -6.19
C GLY A 340 22.27 16.69 -7.20
N GLY A 341 21.04 17.12 -6.94
CA GLY A 341 20.33 18.06 -7.81
C GLY A 341 20.90 19.48 -7.69
N GLY A 342 21.51 19.99 -8.76
CA GLY A 342 21.80 21.42 -8.93
C GLY A 342 20.51 22.27 -9.00
N PRO A 343 20.62 23.62 -8.96
CA PRO A 343 19.50 24.51 -8.73
C PRO A 343 18.41 24.42 -9.81
N GLY A 344 17.17 24.10 -9.40
CA GLY A 344 16.01 24.05 -10.28
C GLY A 344 15.55 25.45 -10.74
N PRO A 345 14.91 25.57 -11.92
CA PRO A 345 14.55 26.87 -12.52
C PRO A 345 13.42 27.62 -11.79
N THR A 346 12.85 27.07 -10.71
CA THR A 346 11.65 27.57 -10.03
C THR A 346 11.90 28.21 -8.67
N CYS A 347 13.16 28.29 -8.20
CA CYS A 347 13.46 28.87 -6.89
C CYS A 347 13.07 30.35 -6.80
N GLY A 348 12.63 30.81 -5.62
CA GLY A 348 12.18 32.19 -5.39
C GLY A 348 10.70 32.48 -5.69
N GLN A 349 9.90 31.47 -6.06
CA GLN A 349 8.43 31.58 -6.08
C GLN A 349 7.85 31.52 -4.66
N PRO A 350 6.61 32.00 -4.42
CA PRO A 350 5.98 31.93 -3.09
C PRO A 350 6.00 30.49 -2.53
N GLY A 351 6.62 30.31 -1.36
CA GLY A 351 6.81 29.00 -0.71
C GLY A 351 8.13 28.28 -1.04
N GLN A 352 8.97 28.82 -1.93
CA GLN A 352 10.30 28.29 -2.24
C GLN A 352 11.37 29.34 -1.93
N GLY A 353 12.41 28.96 -1.20
CA GLY A 353 13.56 29.82 -0.95
C GLY A 353 14.46 29.98 -2.18
N PRO A 354 15.55 30.76 -2.07
CA PRO A 354 16.51 30.98 -3.15
C PRO A 354 17.19 29.69 -3.60
N ALA A 355 17.76 29.70 -4.80
CA ALA A 355 18.54 28.58 -5.32
C ALA A 355 19.73 28.23 -4.41
N CYS A 356 20.04 26.95 -4.28
CA CYS A 356 21.08 26.44 -3.41
C CYS A 356 21.76 25.20 -3.97
N THR A 357 22.98 24.98 -3.50
CA THR A 357 23.79 23.80 -3.79
C THR A 357 24.22 23.08 -2.50
N SER A 358 24.01 23.69 -1.33
CA SER A 358 24.29 23.13 -0.01
C SER A 358 23.41 23.79 1.06
N ASP A 359 23.28 23.11 2.21
CA ASP A 359 22.53 23.65 3.34
C ASP A 359 23.12 24.96 3.90
N ASP A 360 24.44 25.13 3.82
CA ASP A 360 25.11 26.34 4.32
C ASP A 360 24.73 27.59 3.52
N THR A 361 24.52 27.44 2.21
CA THR A 361 23.98 28.51 1.35
C THR A 361 22.59 28.95 1.81
N CYS A 362 21.81 28.05 2.44
CA CYS A 362 20.46 28.34 2.92
C CYS A 362 20.45 28.92 4.34
N ARG A 363 21.27 28.40 5.25
CA ARG A 363 21.35 28.86 6.64
C ARG A 363 21.78 30.31 6.75
N THR A 364 22.74 30.72 5.93
CA THR A 364 23.21 32.12 5.85
C THR A 364 22.11 33.09 5.38
N GLN A 365 21.04 32.58 4.76
CA GLN A 365 19.91 33.35 4.23
C GLN A 365 18.61 33.15 5.05
N GLY A 366 18.69 32.53 6.23
CA GLY A 366 17.53 32.33 7.12
C GLY A 366 16.65 31.12 6.80
N PHE A 367 17.13 30.19 5.99
CA PHE A 367 16.45 28.93 5.65
C PHE A 367 17.09 27.74 6.37
N VAL A 368 16.35 26.66 6.54
CA VAL A 368 16.79 25.49 7.33
C VAL A 368 17.78 24.63 6.55
N ARG A 369 17.56 24.42 5.24
CA ARG A 369 18.40 23.57 4.40
C ARG A 369 18.18 23.77 2.91
N CYS A 370 19.04 23.16 2.10
CA CYS A 370 18.84 23.03 0.66
C CYS A 370 17.99 21.79 0.37
N ALA A 371 16.82 21.98 -0.24
CA ALA A 371 15.99 20.88 -0.70
C ALA A 371 16.62 20.22 -1.93
N LYS A 372 16.29 18.96 -2.22
CA LYS A 372 16.77 18.26 -3.42
C LYS A 372 16.30 18.90 -4.74
N SER A 373 15.29 19.77 -4.68
CA SER A 373 14.89 20.64 -5.80
C SER A 373 15.93 21.72 -6.13
N GLY A 374 16.98 21.85 -5.32
CA GLY A 374 17.99 22.89 -5.46
C GLY A 374 17.50 24.28 -5.01
N CYS A 375 16.44 24.34 -4.19
CA CYS A 375 15.94 25.56 -3.55
C CYS A 375 16.01 25.46 -2.03
N CYS A 376 16.32 26.57 -1.37
CA CYS A 376 16.29 26.65 0.08
C CYS A 376 14.87 26.46 0.62
N THR A 377 14.76 25.87 1.80
CA THR A 377 13.48 25.63 2.46
C THR A 377 13.59 25.88 3.95
N THR A 378 12.51 26.36 4.56
CA THR A 378 12.35 26.48 6.01
C THR A 378 11.84 25.18 6.65
N VAL A 379 11.59 24.15 5.84
CA VAL A 379 11.17 22.83 6.30
C VAL A 379 12.43 22.01 6.65
N PRO A 380 12.54 21.45 7.87
CA PRO A 380 13.61 20.54 8.25
C PRO A 380 13.67 19.29 7.36
N LYS A 381 14.83 18.61 7.34
CA LYS A 381 14.89 17.25 6.77
C LYS A 381 14.00 16.34 7.62
N PRO A 382 13.18 15.47 7.01
CA PRO A 382 12.48 14.43 7.77
C PRO A 382 13.46 13.59 8.59
#